data_AF-A0A2N3FP46-F1
#
_entry.id   AF-A0A2N3FP46-F1
#
_cell.length_a   1.000
_cell.length_b   1.000
_cell.length_c   1.000
_cell.angle_alpha   90.00
_cell.angle_beta   90.00
_cell.angle_gamma   90.00
#
_symmetry.space_group_name_H-M   'P 1'
#
loop_
_entity.id
_entity.type
_entity.pdbx_description
1 polymer ?
#
loop_
_entity_poly.entity_id
_entity_poly.type
_entity_poly.pdbx_seq_one_letter_code
_entity_poly.pdbx_strand_id
1 'polypeptide(L)'
;AASATGAARVWGAIAPYVIVVTVFALSQIPAIKAWLAKTFAFVFNWPGLQSGSFTKNADGSVVAQPLDFCGIVTGGQASAGTVTSCSLGQVNLYGVLATGSFLFLAGLITAAAYRMGPKETAGVFGKTVKSLAFTIVTVSSVLAIAYIMNGSGMTISLGSALAAAGVAFAALSPVLGWLGVAITGSDTSSNALFGGMQVAAAKGVWPGSLAHEILMATSNSTGGVMGKMISPQSLSVAAAATGMLNQEGEIFRKVVGWSILLLAIFAVLVVLQSTVLIGMVPVP
;
A
#
# COMPACT_ATOMS: atom_id res chain seq x y z
N ALA A 1 -34.31 3.84 -4.28
CA ALA A 1 -33.65 2.60 -3.81
C ALA A 1 -34.39 1.90 -2.67
N ALA A 2 -35.10 2.61 -1.77
CA ALA A 2 -35.78 2.00 -0.62
C ALA A 2 -37.04 1.17 -0.92
N SER A 3 -37.54 1.16 -2.16
CA SER A 3 -38.78 0.46 -2.55
C SER A 3 -38.57 -0.85 -3.32
N ALA A 4 -37.33 -1.27 -3.60
CA ALA A 4 -37.06 -2.49 -4.36
C ALA A 4 -37.08 -3.74 -3.46
N THR A 5 -37.95 -4.71 -3.76
CA THR A 5 -37.95 -6.05 -3.16
C THR A 5 -37.22 -7.05 -4.08
N GLY A 6 -36.50 -8.01 -3.49
CA GLY A 6 -35.86 -9.12 -4.22
C GLY A 6 -34.48 -8.83 -4.83
N ALA A 7 -34.14 -9.57 -5.89
CA ALA A 7 -32.81 -9.62 -6.52
C ALA A 7 -32.27 -8.23 -6.93
N ALA A 8 -33.14 -7.28 -7.29
CA ALA A 8 -32.74 -5.91 -7.63
C ALA A 8 -32.13 -5.13 -6.45
N ARG A 9 -32.52 -5.42 -5.20
CA ARG A 9 -31.93 -4.81 -4.00
C ARG A 9 -30.57 -5.42 -3.67
N VAL A 10 -30.42 -6.73 -3.91
CA VAL A 10 -29.15 -7.45 -3.74
C VAL A 10 -28.14 -6.98 -4.79
N TRP A 11 -28.53 -6.95 -6.06
CA TRP A 11 -27.71 -6.39 -7.15
C TRP A 11 -27.40 -4.91 -6.91
N GLY A 12 -28.39 -4.15 -6.44
CA GLY A 12 -28.21 -2.77 -6.03
C GLY A 12 -27.28 -2.57 -4.83
N ALA A 13 -26.98 -3.58 -4.02
CA ALA A 13 -25.99 -3.49 -2.95
C ALA A 13 -24.58 -3.90 -3.40
N ILE A 14 -24.49 -4.82 -4.37
CA ILE A 14 -23.22 -5.39 -4.87
C ILE A 14 -22.65 -4.56 -6.02
N ALA A 15 -23.48 -3.79 -6.74
CA ALA A 15 -23.08 -3.00 -7.90
C ALA A 15 -21.82 -2.12 -7.71
N PRO A 16 -21.59 -1.40 -6.59
CA PRO A 16 -20.40 -0.57 -6.42
C PRO A 16 -19.13 -1.40 -6.42
N TYR A 17 -19.17 -2.58 -5.79
CA TYR A 17 -18.04 -3.51 -5.75
C TYR A 17 -17.72 -4.06 -7.14
N VAL A 18 -18.76 -4.47 -7.88
CA VAL A 18 -18.59 -4.96 -9.26
C VAL A 18 -18.04 -3.86 -10.17
N ILE A 19 -18.51 -2.62 -10.02
CA ILE A 19 -18.01 -1.47 -10.80
C ILE A 19 -16.52 -1.25 -10.50
N VAL A 20 -16.11 -1.25 -9.22
CA VAL A 20 -14.69 -1.11 -8.85
C VAL A 20 -13.86 -2.23 -9.47
N VAL A 21 -14.26 -3.49 -9.28
CA VAL A 21 -13.53 -4.65 -9.85
C VAL A 21 -13.42 -4.54 -11.38
N THR A 22 -14.50 -4.13 -12.05
CA THR A 22 -14.53 -3.98 -13.51
C THR A 22 -13.60 -2.88 -13.98
N VAL A 23 -13.64 -1.70 -13.34
CA VAL A 23 -12.76 -0.57 -13.69
C VAL A 23 -11.29 -0.95 -13.49
N PHE A 24 -10.96 -1.65 -12.41
CA PHE A 24 -9.60 -2.13 -12.17
C PHE A 24 -9.17 -3.20 -13.17
N ALA A 25 -10.03 -4.17 -13.47
CA ALA A 25 -9.71 -5.22 -14.45
C ALA A 25 -9.44 -4.63 -15.84
N LEU A 26 -10.29 -3.69 -16.28
CA LEU A 26 -10.11 -3.00 -17.55
C LEU A 26 -8.84 -2.13 -17.56
N SER A 27 -8.49 -1.47 -16.45
CA SER A 27 -7.29 -0.63 -16.40
C SER A 27 -5.98 -1.42 -16.47
N GLN A 28 -5.99 -2.71 -16.13
CA GLN A 28 -4.81 -3.57 -16.25
C GLN A 28 -4.61 -4.14 -17.67
N ILE A 29 -5.54 -3.92 -18.61
CA ILE A 29 -5.35 -4.33 -20.01
C ILE A 29 -4.15 -3.57 -20.58
N PRO A 30 -3.12 -4.26 -21.15
CA PRO A 30 -1.86 -3.62 -21.55
C PRO A 30 -2.02 -2.39 -22.45
N ALA A 31 -2.94 -2.45 -23.42
CA ALA A 31 -3.22 -1.34 -24.33
C ALA A 31 -3.82 -0.12 -23.59
N ILE A 32 -4.73 -0.36 -22.64
CA ILE A 32 -5.37 0.70 -21.85
C ILE A 32 -4.38 1.29 -20.86
N LYS A 33 -3.57 0.45 -20.21
CA LYS A 33 -2.51 0.87 -19.29
C LYS A 33 -1.49 1.77 -20.00
N ALA A 34 -1.04 1.38 -21.19
CA ALA A 34 -0.11 2.18 -21.99
C ALA A 34 -0.73 3.51 -22.46
N TRP A 35 -1.99 3.48 -22.90
CA TRP A 35 -2.70 4.69 -23.33
C TRP A 35 -2.93 5.67 -22.17
N LEU A 36 -3.35 5.18 -21.00
CA LEU A 36 -3.54 6.00 -19.81
C LEU A 36 -2.21 6.61 -19.33
N ALA A 37 -1.11 5.85 -19.42
CA ALA A 37 0.22 6.32 -19.03
C ALA A 37 0.72 7.45 -19.93
N LYS A 38 0.40 7.39 -21.22
CA LYS A 38 0.76 8.43 -22.19
C LYS A 38 -0.13 9.67 -22.09
N THR A 39 -1.42 9.48 -21.85
CA THR A 39 -2.43 10.56 -21.93
C THR A 39 -2.50 11.41 -20.66
N PHE A 40 -2.21 10.82 -19.48
CA PHE A 40 -2.47 11.48 -18.20
C PHE A 40 -1.28 11.52 -17.23
N ALA A 41 -0.05 11.56 -17.75
CA ALA A 41 1.13 11.83 -16.94
C ALA A 41 1.21 13.34 -16.65
N PHE A 42 0.90 13.75 -15.41
CA PHE A 42 1.11 15.13 -14.97
C PHE A 42 2.32 15.19 -14.03
N VAL A 43 3.43 15.72 -14.51
CA VAL A 43 4.62 15.86 -13.66
C VAL A 43 4.59 17.23 -13.00
N PHE A 44 4.40 17.27 -11.68
CA PHE A 44 4.50 18.50 -10.91
C PHE A 44 5.92 18.65 -10.36
N ASN A 45 6.66 19.61 -10.90
CA ASN A 45 7.99 19.95 -10.42
C ASN A 45 7.85 20.87 -9.21
N TRP A 46 8.20 20.39 -8.02
CA TRP A 46 8.10 21.18 -6.80
C TRP A 46 9.18 22.28 -6.80
N PRO A 47 8.81 23.57 -6.61
CA PRO A 47 9.79 24.66 -6.56
C PRO A 47 10.76 24.49 -5.37
N GLY A 48 12.07 24.50 -5.62
CA GLY A 48 13.10 24.42 -4.57
C GLY A 48 13.60 23.03 -4.20
N LEU A 49 13.07 21.96 -4.80
CA LEU A 49 13.53 20.57 -4.62
C LEU A 49 14.26 20.01 -5.86
N GLN A 50 14.59 20.90 -6.80
CA GLN A 50 15.16 20.55 -8.11
C GLN A 50 16.60 20.02 -7.98
N SER A 51 16.99 19.13 -8.90
CA SER A 51 18.32 18.49 -8.97
C SER A 51 19.54 19.44 -9.05
N GLY A 52 19.31 20.74 -9.22
CA GLY A 52 20.35 21.78 -9.12
C GLY A 52 20.78 22.14 -7.70
N SER A 53 20.03 21.74 -6.67
CA SER A 53 20.24 22.14 -5.27
C SER A 53 20.98 21.10 -4.41
N PHE A 54 21.39 19.97 -5.00
CA PHE A 54 22.00 18.83 -4.27
C PHE A 54 23.30 18.37 -4.91
N THR A 55 24.18 17.78 -4.10
CA THR A 55 25.52 17.33 -4.47
C THR A 55 25.49 16.27 -5.58
N LYS A 56 26.31 16.48 -6.61
CA LYS A 56 26.50 15.55 -7.73
C LYS A 56 27.77 14.74 -7.52
N ASN A 57 27.76 13.49 -7.97
CA ASN A 57 28.96 12.66 -8.10
C ASN A 57 29.88 13.23 -9.19
N ALA A 58 31.13 12.74 -9.23
CA ALA A 58 32.13 13.16 -10.21
C ALA A 58 31.76 12.87 -11.68
N ASP A 59 30.79 11.99 -11.91
CA ASP A 59 30.22 11.65 -13.23
C ASP A 59 29.04 12.56 -13.65
N GLY A 60 28.70 13.57 -12.82
CA GLY A 60 27.57 14.46 -13.06
C GLY A 60 26.20 13.85 -12.71
N SER A 61 26.16 12.59 -12.24
CA SER A 61 24.94 11.99 -11.69
C SER A 61 24.61 12.64 -10.35
N VAL A 62 23.32 12.87 -10.11
CA VAL A 62 22.87 13.36 -8.81
C VAL A 62 22.99 12.19 -7.84
N VAL A 63 23.69 12.39 -6.70
CA VAL A 63 23.77 11.37 -5.65
C VAL A 63 22.34 11.01 -5.26
N ALA A 64 21.96 9.72 -5.30
CA ALA A 64 20.63 9.27 -4.93
C ALA A 64 20.28 9.79 -3.53
N GLN A 65 19.47 10.84 -3.48
CA GLN A 65 19.08 11.46 -2.23
C GLN A 65 17.85 10.73 -1.70
N PRO A 66 17.68 10.68 -0.39
CA PRO A 66 16.65 9.84 0.20
C PRO A 66 15.23 10.42 0.18
N LEU A 67 15.13 11.66 -0.29
CA LEU A 67 13.88 12.36 -0.57
C LEU A 67 13.42 12.09 -2.02
N ASP A 68 13.83 10.98 -2.63
CA ASP A 68 13.34 10.56 -3.93
C ASP A 68 11.86 10.14 -3.80
N PHE A 69 10.97 11.11 -3.97
CA PHE A 69 9.50 10.95 -3.89
C PHE A 69 8.93 9.95 -4.92
N CYS A 70 9.76 9.34 -5.76
CA CYS A 70 9.38 8.25 -6.65
C CYS A 70 8.96 6.96 -5.89
N GLY A 71 9.14 6.87 -4.56
CA GLY A 71 8.93 5.69 -3.72
C GLY A 71 7.48 5.20 -3.45
N ILE A 72 6.47 5.58 -4.25
CA ILE A 72 5.17 4.86 -4.30
C ILE A 72 5.00 4.27 -5.71
N VAL A 73 5.97 3.47 -6.15
CA VAL A 73 5.84 2.65 -7.36
C VAL A 73 5.76 1.19 -6.93
N THR A 74 4.56 0.63 -6.99
CA THR A 74 4.36 -0.83 -6.99
C THR A 74 5.19 -1.46 -8.10
N GLY A 75 5.84 -2.61 -7.84
CA GLY A 75 6.81 -3.26 -8.73
C GLY A 75 6.40 -3.43 -10.21
N GLY A 76 5.10 -3.41 -10.52
CA GLY A 76 4.59 -3.36 -11.91
C GLY A 76 4.85 -2.05 -12.67
N GLN A 77 5.50 -1.06 -12.05
CA GLN A 77 5.96 0.20 -12.67
C GLN A 77 7.47 0.24 -12.93
N ALA A 78 8.26 -0.65 -12.30
CA ALA A 78 9.68 -0.80 -12.62
C ALA A 78 9.89 -1.49 -13.98
N SER A 79 9.01 -2.44 -14.34
CA SER A 79 9.05 -3.15 -15.63
C SER A 79 8.64 -2.29 -16.83
N ALA A 80 8.13 -1.08 -16.62
CA ALA A 80 7.67 -0.20 -17.69
C ALA A 80 8.77 0.70 -18.26
N GLY A 81 10.06 0.33 -18.19
CA GLY A 81 11.18 0.88 -18.98
C GLY A 81 11.37 2.40 -19.03
N THR A 82 10.63 3.18 -18.22
CA THR A 82 10.50 4.63 -18.31
C THR A 82 10.90 5.26 -16.97
N VAL A 83 11.81 4.62 -16.25
CA VAL A 83 12.41 5.14 -15.01
C VAL A 83 13.92 5.23 -15.18
N THR A 84 14.39 5.71 -16.33
CA THR A 84 15.80 6.04 -16.54
C THR A 84 16.17 7.45 -16.05
N SER A 85 15.24 8.19 -15.45
CA SER A 85 15.53 9.52 -14.90
C SER A 85 14.44 10.05 -13.95
N CYS A 86 14.30 9.45 -12.75
CA CYS A 86 13.73 10.21 -11.62
C CYS A 86 14.77 11.25 -11.20
N SER A 87 14.58 12.50 -11.67
CA SER A 87 15.33 13.65 -11.17
C SER A 87 14.66 14.15 -9.89
N LEU A 88 15.47 14.38 -8.85
CA LEU A 88 15.03 14.92 -7.56
C LEU A 88 14.09 16.13 -7.72
N GLY A 89 13.03 16.15 -6.91
CA GLY A 89 12.04 17.23 -6.84
C GLY A 89 10.83 17.11 -7.76
N GLN A 90 10.71 15.97 -8.44
CA GLN A 90 9.48 15.60 -9.13
C GLN A 90 8.55 14.85 -8.19
N VAL A 91 7.46 15.51 -7.78
CA VAL A 91 6.27 14.77 -7.39
C VAL A 91 5.66 14.30 -8.70
N ASN A 92 6.01 13.08 -9.09
CA ASN A 92 5.34 12.40 -10.19
C ASN A 92 3.90 12.13 -9.76
N LEU A 93 3.04 13.12 -9.95
CA LEU A 93 1.60 12.95 -9.97
C LEU A 93 1.28 12.15 -11.24
N TYR A 94 1.51 10.84 -11.23
CA TYR A 94 0.80 9.89 -12.08
C TYR A 94 -0.72 9.90 -11.75
N GLY A 95 -1.29 11.07 -11.46
CA GLY A 95 -2.48 11.36 -10.68
C GLY A 95 -3.78 10.99 -11.37
N VAL A 96 -3.72 10.31 -12.51
CA VAL A 96 -4.89 9.72 -13.16
C VAL A 96 -4.76 8.19 -13.28
N LEU A 97 -3.57 7.63 -13.07
CA LEU A 97 -3.28 6.20 -13.04
C LEU A 97 -3.08 5.63 -11.63
N ALA A 98 -3.01 6.49 -10.61
CA ALA A 98 -3.01 6.04 -9.23
C ALA A 98 -4.29 5.24 -8.92
N THR A 99 -4.18 4.19 -8.11
CA THR A 99 -5.30 3.38 -7.60
C THR A 99 -6.48 4.25 -7.13
N GLY A 100 -6.20 5.42 -6.53
CA GLY A 100 -7.20 6.38 -6.10
C GLY A 100 -8.04 7.00 -7.23
N SER A 101 -7.46 7.27 -8.40
CA SER A 101 -8.16 7.89 -9.54
C SER A 101 -9.15 6.91 -10.19
N PHE A 102 -8.79 5.63 -10.24
CA PHE A 102 -9.71 4.57 -10.66
C PHE A 102 -10.87 4.38 -9.68
N LEU A 103 -10.61 4.47 -8.37
CA LEU A 103 -11.67 4.42 -7.36
C LEU A 103 -12.60 5.65 -7.45
N PHE A 104 -12.04 6.84 -7.73
CA PHE A 104 -12.83 8.04 -7.95
C PHE A 104 -13.72 7.90 -9.20
N LEU A 105 -13.17 7.41 -10.31
CA LEU A 105 -13.93 7.13 -11.54
C LEU A 105 -15.01 6.08 -11.31
N ALA A 106 -14.69 4.98 -10.61
CA ALA A 106 -15.67 3.96 -10.22
C ALA A 106 -16.79 4.57 -9.35
N GLY A 107 -16.46 5.50 -8.45
CA GLY A 107 -17.43 6.26 -7.67
C GLY A 107 -18.35 7.12 -8.54
N LEU A 108 -17.80 7.81 -9.55
CA LEU A 108 -18.60 8.59 -10.51
C LEU A 108 -19.53 7.69 -11.34
N ILE A 109 -19.03 6.55 -11.83
CA ILE A 109 -19.83 5.55 -12.56
C ILE A 109 -20.93 5.00 -11.66
N THR A 110 -20.63 4.75 -10.38
CA THR A 110 -21.61 4.29 -9.38
C THR A 110 -22.69 5.34 -9.13
N ALA A 111 -22.31 6.60 -8.99
CA ALA A 111 -23.25 7.71 -8.84
C ALA A 111 -24.17 7.85 -10.08
N ALA A 112 -23.61 7.70 -11.28
CA ALA A 112 -24.38 7.70 -12.52
C ALA A 112 -25.33 6.48 -12.61
N ALA A 113 -24.86 5.29 -12.23
CA ALA A 113 -25.66 4.06 -12.22
C ALA A 113 -26.87 4.16 -11.27
N TYR A 114 -26.70 4.80 -10.11
CA TYR A 114 -27.80 5.08 -9.17
C TYR A 114 -28.59 6.35 -9.49
N ARG A 115 -28.24 7.07 -10.56
CA ARG A 115 -28.87 8.34 -10.97
C ARG A 115 -28.87 9.40 -9.86
N MET A 116 -27.79 9.47 -9.09
CA MET A 116 -27.61 10.47 -8.03
C MET A 116 -27.42 11.86 -8.64
N GLY A 117 -28.04 12.87 -8.05
CA GLY A 117 -27.86 14.25 -8.49
C GLY A 117 -26.44 14.77 -8.18
N PRO A 118 -25.87 15.69 -8.97
CA PRO A 118 -24.48 16.15 -8.78
C PRO A 118 -24.24 16.79 -7.40
N LYS A 119 -25.24 17.48 -6.84
CA LYS A 119 -25.17 18.04 -5.48
C LYS A 119 -25.13 16.95 -4.40
N GLU A 120 -25.88 15.87 -4.60
CA GLU A 120 -25.92 14.73 -3.69
C GLU A 120 -24.60 13.97 -3.71
N THR A 121 -24.08 13.68 -4.91
CA THR A 121 -22.76 13.04 -5.10
C THR A 121 -21.64 13.86 -4.46
N ALA A 122 -21.60 15.17 -4.70
CA ALA A 122 -20.60 16.05 -4.10
C ALA A 122 -20.74 16.12 -2.57
N GLY A 123 -21.98 16.13 -2.05
CA GLY A 123 -22.26 16.11 -0.61
C GLY A 123 -21.78 14.82 0.06
N VAL A 124 -22.01 13.66 -0.55
CA VAL A 124 -21.52 12.37 -0.06
C VAL A 124 -20.00 12.32 -0.10
N PHE A 125 -19.39 12.72 -1.22
CA PHE A 125 -17.94 12.77 -1.36
C PHE A 125 -17.30 13.68 -0.29
N GLY A 126 -17.84 14.87 -0.05
CA GLY A 126 -17.35 15.79 0.97
C GLY A 126 -17.44 15.21 2.38
N LYS A 127 -18.54 14.51 2.72
CA LYS A 127 -18.67 13.79 3.99
C LYS A 127 -17.62 12.69 4.13
N THR A 128 -17.37 11.92 3.07
CA THR A 128 -16.33 10.89 3.05
C THR A 128 -14.94 11.48 3.24
N VAL A 129 -14.58 12.55 2.51
CA VAL A 129 -13.29 13.24 2.67
C VAL A 129 -13.11 13.73 4.11
N LYS A 130 -14.15 14.33 4.71
CA LYS A 130 -14.10 14.78 6.10
C LYS A 130 -13.91 13.62 7.08
N SER A 131 -14.54 12.47 6.83
CA SER A 131 -14.37 11.27 7.67
C SER A 131 -12.96 10.68 7.57
N LEU A 132 -12.28 10.85 6.43
CA LEU A 132 -10.92 10.35 6.19
C LEU A 132 -9.83 11.38 6.50
N ALA A 133 -10.18 12.62 6.88
CA ALA A 133 -9.21 13.71 7.06
C ALA A 133 -8.11 13.35 8.07
N PHE A 134 -8.46 12.76 9.20
CA PHE A 134 -7.48 12.30 10.19
C PHE A 134 -6.60 11.16 9.64
N THR A 135 -7.19 10.22 8.92
CA THR A 135 -6.44 9.14 8.24
C THR A 135 -5.44 9.70 7.23
N ILE A 136 -5.83 10.71 6.45
CA ILE A 136 -4.94 11.37 5.48
C ILE A 136 -3.75 12.00 6.20
N VAL A 137 -3.99 12.72 7.31
CA VAL A 137 -2.91 13.31 8.11
C VAL A 137 -1.98 12.23 8.65
N THR A 138 -2.51 11.16 9.25
CA THR A 138 -1.70 10.06 9.78
C THR A 138 -0.85 9.39 8.69
N VAL A 139 -1.43 9.06 7.53
CA VAL A 139 -0.69 8.44 6.41
C VAL A 139 0.40 9.38 5.91
N SER A 140 0.10 10.67 5.77
CA SER A 140 1.07 11.68 5.33
C SER A 140 2.23 11.83 6.31
N SER A 141 1.94 11.85 7.62
CA SER A 141 2.97 11.92 8.67
C SER A 141 3.84 10.66 8.72
N VAL A 142 3.24 9.46 8.65
CA VAL A 142 4.00 8.20 8.65
C VAL A 142 4.88 8.11 7.40
N LEU A 143 4.37 8.53 6.25
CA LEU A 143 5.15 8.55 5.02
C LEU A 143 6.31 9.56 5.11
N ALA A 144 6.08 10.74 5.68
CA ALA A 144 7.15 11.71 5.94
C ALA A 144 8.24 11.14 6.85
N ILE A 145 7.87 10.45 7.93
CA ILE A 145 8.82 9.76 8.82
C ILE A 145 9.59 8.69 8.05
N ALA A 146 8.92 7.87 7.23
CA ALA A 146 9.56 6.85 6.42
C ALA A 146 10.62 7.45 5.48
N TYR A 147 10.33 8.58 4.82
CA TYR A 147 11.32 9.27 3.99
C TYR A 147 12.52 9.78 4.80
N ILE A 148 12.27 10.36 5.98
CA ILE A 148 13.35 10.78 6.90
C ILE A 148 14.19 9.58 7.34
N MET A 149 13.57 8.43 7.64
CA MET A 149 14.27 7.21 8.04
C MET A 149 15.11 6.62 6.92
N ASN A 150 14.57 6.58 5.71
CA ASN A 150 15.36 6.18 4.55
C ASN A 150 16.53 7.14 4.33
N GLY A 151 16.36 8.42 4.64
CA GLY A 151 17.39 9.42 4.39
C GLY A 151 18.47 9.70 5.37
N SER A 152 18.16 9.48 6.62
CA SER A 152 19.17 9.41 7.66
C SER A 152 19.93 8.08 7.63
N GLY A 153 19.57 7.14 6.76
CA GLY A 153 20.11 5.78 6.76
C GLY A 153 19.60 4.91 7.93
N MET A 154 18.67 5.41 8.74
CA MET A 154 18.08 4.64 9.86
C MET A 154 17.45 3.33 9.39
N THR A 155 16.82 3.32 8.21
CA THR A 155 16.28 2.10 7.59
C THR A 155 17.35 1.02 7.39
N ILE A 156 18.55 1.41 6.95
CA ILE A 156 19.66 0.48 6.69
C ILE A 156 20.22 -0.03 8.03
N SER A 157 20.39 0.85 9.02
CA SER A 157 20.87 0.47 10.35
C SER A 157 19.91 -0.50 11.07
N LEU A 158 18.60 -0.28 10.97
CA LEU A 158 17.61 -1.21 11.51
C LEU A 158 17.59 -2.53 10.73
N GLY A 159 17.70 -2.47 9.40
CA GLY A 159 17.77 -3.65 8.55
C GLY A 159 19.01 -4.50 8.85
N SER A 160 20.18 -3.90 9.01
CA SER A 160 21.41 -4.62 9.35
C SER A 160 21.36 -5.23 10.75
N ALA A 161 20.75 -4.55 11.71
CA ALA A 161 20.49 -5.12 13.03
C ALA A 161 19.55 -6.33 12.96
N LEU A 162 18.49 -6.27 12.13
CA LEU A 162 17.59 -7.40 11.92
C LEU A 162 18.23 -8.54 11.12
N ALA A 163 19.18 -8.23 10.23
CA ALA A 163 19.94 -9.25 9.51
C ALA A 163 20.78 -10.14 10.44
N ALA A 164 21.08 -9.68 11.67
CA ALA A 164 21.71 -10.51 12.69
C ALA A 164 20.87 -11.73 13.09
N ALA A 165 19.55 -11.72 12.85
CA ALA A 165 18.69 -12.89 13.03
C ALA A 165 18.95 -14.00 11.97
N GLY A 166 19.72 -13.70 10.92
CA GLY A 166 20.04 -14.64 9.85
C GLY A 166 18.78 -15.16 9.17
N VAL A 167 18.79 -16.43 8.76
CA VAL A 167 17.66 -17.06 8.06
C VAL A 167 16.36 -17.09 8.86
N ALA A 168 16.43 -16.99 10.19
CA ALA A 168 15.23 -16.90 11.05
C ALA A 168 14.44 -15.61 10.79
N PHE A 169 15.04 -14.60 10.15
CA PHE A 169 14.35 -13.38 9.74
C PHE A 169 13.12 -13.66 8.86
N ALA A 170 13.13 -14.73 8.05
CA ALA A 170 11.96 -15.11 7.24
C ALA A 170 10.71 -15.39 8.09
N ALA A 171 10.87 -15.98 9.28
CA ALA A 171 9.76 -16.22 10.20
C ALA A 171 9.32 -14.94 10.94
N LEU A 172 10.26 -14.03 11.21
CA LEU A 172 10.01 -12.78 11.94
C LEU A 172 9.39 -11.69 11.06
N SER A 173 9.70 -11.72 9.77
CA SER A 173 9.29 -10.72 8.79
C SER A 173 7.76 -10.50 8.72
N PRO A 174 6.91 -11.55 8.65
CA PRO A 174 5.46 -11.41 8.74
C PRO A 174 4.97 -10.84 10.08
N VAL A 175 5.67 -11.17 11.18
CA VAL A 175 5.31 -10.67 12.52
C VAL A 175 5.55 -9.17 12.62
N LEU A 176 6.64 -8.66 12.03
CA LEU A 176 6.89 -7.22 11.94
C LEU A 176 5.79 -6.50 11.16
N GLY A 177 5.36 -7.09 10.03
CA GLY A 177 4.23 -6.57 9.25
C GLY A 177 2.93 -6.55 10.03
N TRP A 178 2.64 -7.66 10.74
CA TRP A 178 1.47 -7.81 11.61
C TRP A 178 1.43 -6.76 12.71
N LEU A 179 2.53 -6.56 13.43
CA LEU A 179 2.65 -5.52 14.47
C LEU A 179 2.46 -4.12 13.87
N GLY A 180 3.11 -3.86 12.74
CA GLY A 180 3.03 -2.56 12.06
C GLY A 180 1.60 -2.18 11.69
N VAL A 181 0.82 -3.11 11.12
CA VAL A 181 -0.58 -2.84 10.74
C VAL A 181 -1.54 -2.95 11.91
N ALA A 182 -1.30 -3.80 12.90
CA ALA A 182 -2.11 -3.85 14.12
C ALA A 182 -2.13 -2.49 14.83
N ILE A 183 -0.98 -1.79 14.86
CA ILE A 183 -0.84 -0.47 15.48
C ILE A 183 -1.33 0.64 14.55
N THR A 184 -0.90 0.63 13.28
CA THR A 184 -1.19 1.75 12.35
C THR A 184 -2.57 1.67 11.69
N GLY A 185 -3.16 0.48 11.63
CA GLY A 185 -4.41 0.16 10.93
C GLY A 185 -4.34 0.23 9.40
N SER A 186 -3.15 0.43 8.82
CA SER A 186 -2.96 0.65 7.38
C SER A 186 -1.75 -0.09 6.83
N ASP A 187 -1.98 -0.97 5.85
CA ASP A 187 -0.93 -1.68 5.13
C ASP A 187 0.01 -0.71 4.40
N THR A 188 -0.53 0.37 3.82
CA THR A 188 0.26 1.40 3.14
C THR A 188 1.23 2.08 4.10
N SER A 189 0.76 2.47 5.29
CA SER A 189 1.58 3.13 6.30
C SER A 189 2.65 2.19 6.86
N SER A 190 2.29 0.92 7.11
CA SER A 190 3.23 -0.11 7.56
C SER A 190 4.29 -0.43 6.51
N ASN A 191 3.93 -0.55 5.23
CA ASN A 191 4.90 -0.78 4.16
C ASN A 191 5.83 0.41 3.95
N ALA A 192 5.32 1.64 4.06
CA ALA A 192 6.17 2.83 4.00
C ALA A 192 7.21 2.81 5.14
N LEU A 193 6.79 2.47 6.36
CA LEU A 193 7.64 2.52 7.54
C LEU A 193 8.63 1.35 7.65
N PHE A 194 8.17 0.13 7.37
CA PHE A 194 8.92 -1.10 7.63
C PHE A 194 9.35 -1.86 6.37
N GLY A 195 8.74 -1.62 5.21
CA GLY A 195 9.05 -2.34 3.98
C GLY A 195 10.50 -2.16 3.52
N GLY A 196 11.01 -0.92 3.59
CA GLY A 196 12.40 -0.63 3.23
C GLY A 196 13.42 -1.35 4.13
N MET A 197 13.15 -1.43 5.44
CA MET A 197 14.05 -2.13 6.37
C MET A 197 13.96 -3.65 6.24
N GLN A 198 12.80 -4.20 5.85
CA GLN A 198 12.66 -5.62 5.50
C GLN A 198 13.56 -5.98 4.31
N VAL A 199 13.58 -5.13 3.28
CA VAL A 199 14.49 -5.28 2.12
C VAL A 199 15.95 -5.12 2.55
N ALA A 200 16.27 -4.13 3.38
CA ALA A 200 17.63 -3.94 3.87
C ALA A 200 18.13 -5.13 4.70
N ALA A 201 17.27 -5.72 5.54
CA ALA A 201 17.56 -6.95 6.26
C ALA A 201 17.77 -8.13 5.30
N ALA A 202 16.91 -8.27 4.29
CA ALA A 202 17.05 -9.32 3.27
C ALA A 202 18.40 -9.25 2.54
N LYS A 203 18.87 -8.05 2.20
CA LYS A 203 20.20 -7.83 1.59
C LYS A 203 21.35 -8.28 2.49
N GLY A 204 21.19 -8.15 3.80
CA GLY A 204 22.18 -8.61 4.79
C GLY A 204 22.17 -10.13 4.97
N VAL A 205 20.99 -10.76 4.97
CA VAL A 205 20.85 -12.22 5.20
C VAL A 205 21.09 -13.04 3.93
N TRP A 206 20.59 -12.58 2.78
CA TRP A 206 20.71 -13.25 1.47
C TRP A 206 21.31 -12.29 0.42
N PRO A 207 22.64 -12.05 0.47
CA PRO A 207 23.28 -11.13 -0.46
C PRO A 207 23.07 -11.53 -1.92
N GLY A 208 22.62 -10.59 -2.75
CA GLY A 208 22.44 -10.80 -4.20
C GLY A 208 21.18 -11.56 -4.61
N SER A 209 20.28 -11.91 -3.68
CA SER A 209 19.03 -12.60 -4.02
C SER A 209 17.83 -11.66 -4.05
N LEU A 210 17.50 -11.18 -5.26
CA LEU A 210 16.32 -10.33 -5.49
C LEU A 210 15.01 -11.02 -5.06
N ALA A 211 14.92 -12.35 -5.19
CA ALA A 211 13.77 -13.12 -4.73
C ALA A 211 13.53 -12.97 -3.22
N HIS A 212 14.59 -12.97 -2.40
CA HIS A 212 14.46 -12.79 -0.94
C HIS A 212 14.11 -11.34 -0.58
N GLU A 213 14.65 -10.36 -1.30
CA GLU A 213 14.27 -8.96 -1.12
C GLU A 213 12.77 -8.73 -1.37
N ILE A 214 12.26 -9.27 -2.48
CA ILE A 214 10.83 -9.21 -2.81
C ILE A 214 10.00 -9.99 -1.78
N LEU A 215 10.45 -11.18 -1.39
CA LEU A 215 9.74 -12.01 -0.42
C LEU A 215 9.61 -11.30 0.93
N MET A 216 10.68 -10.70 1.47
CA MET A 216 10.64 -9.99 2.75
C MET A 216 9.82 -8.68 2.66
N ALA A 217 9.84 -8.00 1.52
CA ALA A 217 8.97 -6.83 1.31
C ALA A 217 7.49 -7.22 1.25
N THR A 218 7.17 -8.33 0.59
CA THR A 218 5.78 -8.80 0.40
C THR A 218 5.21 -9.44 1.66
N SER A 219 6.02 -10.19 2.41
CA SER A 219 5.65 -10.74 3.71
C SER A 219 5.28 -9.66 4.73
N ASN A 220 5.89 -8.47 4.68
CA ASN A 220 5.46 -7.32 5.47
C ASN A 220 3.98 -6.99 5.23
N SER A 221 3.57 -6.97 3.96
CA SER A 221 2.18 -6.69 3.59
C SER A 221 1.26 -7.86 3.94
N THR A 222 1.67 -9.10 3.67
CA THR A 222 0.90 -10.31 3.98
C THR A 222 0.64 -10.46 5.49
N GLY A 223 1.67 -10.28 6.32
CA GLY A 223 1.52 -10.24 7.77
C GLY A 223 0.68 -9.05 8.22
N GLY A 224 0.84 -7.91 7.55
CA GLY A 224 0.05 -6.70 7.77
C GLY A 224 -1.47 -6.91 7.64
N VAL A 225 -1.91 -7.61 6.59
CA VAL A 225 -3.34 -7.94 6.41
C VAL A 225 -3.87 -8.75 7.59
N MET A 226 -3.06 -9.64 8.16
CA MET A 226 -3.45 -10.39 9.36
C MET A 226 -3.55 -9.49 10.59
N GLY A 227 -2.66 -8.51 10.71
CA GLY A 227 -2.69 -7.49 11.79
C GLY A 227 -3.87 -6.54 11.67
N LYS A 228 -4.34 -6.28 10.45
CA LYS A 228 -5.49 -5.39 10.20
C LYS A 228 -6.76 -5.84 10.92
N MET A 229 -6.98 -7.15 11.03
CA MET A 229 -8.13 -7.73 11.73
C MET A 229 -8.25 -7.28 13.19
N ILE A 230 -7.13 -6.99 13.85
CA ILE A 230 -7.08 -6.57 15.25
C ILE A 230 -6.84 -5.07 15.43
N SER A 231 -6.72 -4.31 14.33
CA SER A 231 -6.50 -2.88 14.39
C SER A 231 -7.75 -2.16 14.91
N PRO A 232 -7.61 -1.13 15.79
CA PRO A 232 -8.74 -0.39 16.34
C PRO A 232 -9.68 0.15 15.24
N GLN A 233 -9.12 0.67 14.15
CA GLN A 233 -9.87 1.20 13.01
C GLN A 233 -10.77 0.14 12.36
N SER A 234 -10.27 -1.07 12.15
CA SER A 234 -11.05 -2.15 11.53
C SER A 234 -12.09 -2.72 12.49
N LEU A 235 -11.77 -2.79 13.78
CA LEU A 235 -12.70 -3.21 14.82
C LEU A 235 -13.87 -2.23 15.00
N SER A 236 -13.62 -0.93 14.96
CA SER A 236 -14.68 0.10 15.01
C SER A 236 -15.63 0.00 13.82
N VAL A 237 -15.10 -0.25 12.60
CA VAL A 237 -15.93 -0.47 11.41
C VAL A 237 -16.76 -1.75 11.53
N ALA A 238 -16.16 -2.83 12.04
CA ALA A 238 -16.87 -4.09 12.27
C ALA A 238 -17.98 -3.94 13.35
N ALA A 239 -17.72 -3.20 14.42
CA ALA A 239 -18.70 -2.88 15.46
C ALA A 239 -19.90 -2.10 14.89
N ALA A 240 -19.64 -1.09 14.06
CA ALA A 240 -20.69 -0.32 13.39
C ALA A 240 -21.51 -1.18 12.42
N ALA A 241 -20.86 -2.08 11.66
CA ALA A 241 -21.52 -2.95 10.68
C ALA A 241 -22.36 -4.06 11.32
N THR A 242 -21.95 -4.59 12.48
CA THR A 242 -22.61 -5.71 13.18
C THR A 242 -23.62 -5.25 14.24
N GLY A 243 -23.77 -3.94 14.45
CA GLY A 243 -24.64 -3.39 15.51
C GLY A 243 -24.07 -3.53 16.93
N MET A 244 -22.79 -3.91 17.05
CA MET A 244 -22.07 -4.10 18.31
C MET A 244 -21.31 -2.83 18.74
N LEU A 245 -21.98 -1.67 18.66
CA LEU A 245 -21.37 -0.37 19.04
C LEU A 245 -20.86 -0.43 20.50
N ASN A 246 -19.67 0.12 20.75
CA ASN A 246 -18.97 0.08 22.03
C ASN A 246 -18.56 -1.32 22.53
N GLN A 247 -18.63 -2.36 21.69
CA GLN A 247 -18.21 -3.73 22.04
C GLN A 247 -16.99 -4.19 21.22
N GLU A 248 -16.12 -3.26 20.82
CA GLU A 248 -14.90 -3.55 20.05
C GLU A 248 -14.01 -4.59 20.73
N GLY A 249 -13.95 -4.59 22.06
CA GLY A 249 -13.21 -5.57 22.85
C GLY A 249 -13.76 -7.00 22.77
N GLU A 250 -15.08 -7.17 22.60
CA GLU A 250 -15.70 -8.49 22.36
C GLU A 250 -15.34 -9.01 20.97
N ILE A 251 -15.35 -8.12 19.97
CA ILE A 251 -14.94 -8.46 18.59
C ILE A 251 -13.46 -8.83 18.58
N PHE A 252 -12.60 -8.00 19.20
CA PHE A 252 -11.16 -8.28 19.32
C PHE A 252 -10.89 -9.65 19.92
N ARG A 253 -11.53 -9.99 21.04
CA ARG A 253 -11.36 -11.30 21.70
C ARG A 253 -11.75 -12.48 20.80
N LYS A 254 -12.73 -12.30 19.92
CA LYS A 254 -13.13 -13.34 18.95
C LYS A 254 -12.19 -13.44 17.75
N VAL A 255 -11.58 -12.34 17.29
CA VAL A 255 -10.77 -12.31 16.07
C VAL A 255 -9.27 -12.45 16.30
N VAL A 256 -8.76 -12.14 17.50
CA VAL A 256 -7.32 -12.19 17.79
C VAL A 256 -6.73 -13.59 17.60
N GLY A 257 -7.49 -14.63 17.98
CA GLY A 257 -7.07 -16.02 17.76
C GLY A 257 -6.92 -16.37 16.27
N TRP A 258 -7.87 -15.91 15.44
CA TRP A 258 -7.79 -16.08 13.99
C TRP A 258 -6.64 -15.30 13.37
N SER A 259 -6.39 -14.08 13.85
CA SER A 259 -5.28 -13.24 13.42
C SER A 259 -3.92 -13.91 13.67
N ILE A 260 -3.71 -14.46 14.87
CA ILE A 260 -2.48 -15.17 15.23
C ILE A 260 -2.35 -16.50 14.47
N LEU A 261 -3.44 -17.26 14.33
CA LEU A 261 -3.43 -18.53 13.58
C LEU A 261 -3.04 -18.30 12.12
N LEU A 262 -3.65 -17.32 11.45
CA LEU A 262 -3.34 -17.00 10.07
C LEU A 262 -1.93 -16.44 9.93
N LEU A 263 -1.48 -15.61 10.88
CA LEU A 263 -0.09 -15.15 10.94
C LEU A 263 0.88 -16.33 11.00
N ALA A 264 0.63 -17.32 11.86
CA ALA A 264 1.48 -18.51 11.98
C ALA A 264 1.53 -19.32 10.68
N ILE A 265 0.38 -19.53 10.03
CA ILE A 265 0.30 -20.21 8.73
C ILE A 265 1.14 -19.46 7.68
N PHE A 266 0.99 -18.14 7.58
CA PHE A 266 1.75 -17.34 6.63
C PHE A 266 3.25 -17.25 6.99
N ALA A 267 3.61 -17.26 8.27
CA ALA A 267 5.00 -17.32 8.68
C ALA A 267 5.67 -18.61 8.24
N VAL A 268 4.98 -19.75 8.37
CA VAL A 268 5.46 -21.04 7.83
C VAL A 268 5.60 -20.96 6.31
N LEU A 269 4.62 -20.41 5.60
CA LEU A 269 4.69 -20.26 4.14
C LEU A 269 5.89 -19.39 3.71
N VAL A 270 6.15 -18.27 4.41
CA VAL A 270 7.29 -17.40 4.10
C VAL A 270 8.62 -18.11 4.35
N VAL A 271 8.74 -18.91 5.40
CA VAL A 271 9.94 -19.74 5.64
C VAL A 271 10.14 -20.80 4.54
N LEU A 272 9.06 -21.43 4.09
CA LEU A 272 9.12 -22.36 2.96
C LEU A 272 9.53 -21.64 1.67
N GLN A 273 8.98 -20.44 1.42
CA GLN A 273 9.32 -19.59 0.27
C GLN A 273 10.74 -19.03 0.35
N SER A 274 11.32 -18.85 1.54
CA SER A 274 12.72 -18.42 1.69
C SER A 274 13.72 -19.55 1.55
N THR A 275 13.27 -20.80 1.39
CA THR A 275 14.14 -21.98 1.31
C THR A 275 13.81 -22.82 0.09
N VAL A 276 12.85 -23.74 0.23
CA VAL A 276 12.54 -24.79 -0.75
C VAL A 276 11.67 -24.29 -1.90
N LEU A 277 10.82 -23.30 -1.64
CA LEU A 277 9.83 -22.75 -2.58
C LEU A 277 10.23 -21.38 -3.14
N ILE A 278 11.52 -21.03 -3.12
CA ILE A 278 12.00 -19.74 -3.61
C ILE A 278 11.66 -19.50 -5.09
N GLY A 279 11.58 -20.57 -5.89
CA GLY A 279 11.16 -20.50 -7.30
C GLY A 279 9.70 -20.08 -7.52
N MET A 280 8.88 -20.02 -6.47
CA MET A 280 7.52 -19.48 -6.56
C MET A 280 7.48 -17.95 -6.50
N VAL A 281 8.57 -17.30 -6.03
CA VAL A 281 8.61 -15.84 -5.94
C VAL A 281 8.81 -15.26 -7.33
N PRO A 282 7.87 -14.46 -7.86
CA PRO A 282 8.01 -13.88 -9.18
C PRO A 282 9.11 -12.83 -9.17
N VAL A 283 10.16 -13.06 -9.94
CA VAL A 283 11.25 -12.12 -10.18
C VAL A 283 11.01 -11.47 -11.55
N PRO A 284 11.09 -10.12 -11.66
CA PRO A 284 10.90 -9.41 -12.92
C PRO A 284 12.02 -9.64 -13.93
#